data_AF-A0A3D0D9E3-F1
#
_entry.id   AF-A0A3D0D9E3-F1
#
_cell.length_a   1.000
_cell.length_b   1.000
_cell.length_c   1.000
_cell.angle_alpha   90.00
_cell.angle_beta   90.00
_cell.angle_gamma   90.00
#
_symmetry.space_group_name_H-M   'P 1'
#
loop_
_entity.id
_entity.type
_entity.pdbx_description
1 polymer ?
#
loop_
_entity_poly.entity_id
_entity_poly.type
_entity_poly.pdbx_seq_one_letter_code
_entity_poly.pdbx_strand_id
1 'polypeptide(L)'
;MRVPPTVVGVVVMILVSVAPGCTYPAAQNNEVSTLRQQVESLQQEAGELRETVTRLSYNTASGGGVNLKMMPDPKSGEPTVPLAELFSFDRNHAICRVETNPQAFKMPTYKMGEVVVGPHQFFMSMVATSIEQYKVTTDPNGSRRVMMRGGLDCATEVGQAEVTIGSRTAAEHATYKIEAVDGGAGGGAAGDSFAFTVFFDPKEAPVNYAIFGPEFTFTGELVEGEVTIVDPHQ
;
A
#
# COMPACT_ATOMS: atom_id res chain seq x y z
N MET A 1 39.98 26.11 -5.21
CA MET A 1 40.75 24.93 -4.78
C MET A 1 39.99 23.70 -5.23
N ARG A 2 40.29 23.23 -6.45
CA ARG A 2 41.05 22.00 -6.76
C ARG A 2 40.23 20.72 -6.53
N VAL A 3 39.50 20.39 -7.60
CA VAL A 3 38.98 19.07 -7.97
C VAL A 3 40.13 18.05 -7.94
N PRO A 4 39.97 16.87 -7.29
CA PRO A 4 40.95 15.79 -7.40
C PRO A 4 40.82 15.09 -8.78
N PRO A 5 41.91 14.55 -9.32
CA PRO A 5 42.00 14.22 -10.73
C PRO A 5 41.26 12.93 -11.08
N THR A 6 40.66 12.96 -12.26
CA THR A 6 40.28 11.85 -13.12
C THR A 6 41.33 10.75 -13.08
N VAL A 7 40.95 9.55 -12.64
CA VAL A 7 41.76 8.34 -12.81
C VAL A 7 41.75 8.01 -14.30
N VAL A 8 42.81 8.43 -14.98
CA VAL A 8 43.12 8.00 -16.35
C VAL A 8 43.35 6.50 -16.30
N GLY A 9 42.41 5.74 -16.86
CA GLY A 9 42.59 4.31 -17.09
C GLY A 9 43.78 4.10 -18.02
N VAL A 10 44.87 3.58 -17.47
CA VAL A 10 46.01 3.11 -18.26
C VAL A 10 45.55 1.84 -18.97
N VAL A 11 45.16 1.96 -20.23
CA VAL A 11 45.05 0.80 -21.12
C VAL A 11 46.48 0.37 -21.43
N VAL A 12 46.97 -0.60 -20.67
CA VAL A 12 48.21 -1.31 -21.02
C VAL A 12 47.89 -2.17 -22.24
N MET A 13 48.19 -1.67 -23.43
CA MET A 13 48.28 -2.48 -24.63
C MET A 13 49.51 -3.39 -24.48
N ILE A 14 49.28 -4.62 -24.03
CA ILE A 14 50.29 -5.67 -24.12
C ILE A 14 50.34 -6.11 -25.58
N LEU A 15 51.34 -5.62 -26.31
CA LEU A 15 51.76 -6.19 -27.59
C LEU A 15 52.35 -7.57 -27.31
N VAL A 16 51.52 -8.61 -27.45
CA VAL A 16 51.99 -10.00 -27.46
C VAL A 16 52.59 -10.27 -28.83
N SER A 17 53.92 -10.21 -28.93
CA SER A 17 54.65 -10.78 -30.06
C SER A 17 54.52 -12.31 -29.99
N VAL A 18 53.68 -12.86 -30.87
CA VAL A 18 53.48 -14.30 -30.98
C VAL A 18 54.68 -14.89 -31.73
N ALA A 19 55.64 -15.45 -31.00
CA ALA A 19 56.61 -16.36 -31.59
C ALA A 19 55.86 -17.63 -32.08
N PRO A 20 56.05 -18.06 -33.34
CA PRO A 20 55.37 -19.24 -33.84
C PRO A 20 56.03 -20.47 -33.21
N GLY A 21 55.35 -21.10 -32.25
CA GLY A 21 55.77 -22.39 -31.69
C GLY A 21 55.60 -22.59 -30.18
N CYS A 22 55.06 -21.63 -29.41
CA CYS A 22 54.74 -21.87 -28.00
C CYS A 22 53.22 -22.01 -27.81
N THR A 23 52.76 -23.23 -27.60
CA THR A 23 51.42 -23.51 -27.08
C THR A 23 51.31 -22.91 -25.67
N TYR A 24 50.42 -21.93 -25.50
CA TYR A 24 50.01 -21.49 -24.16
C TYR A 24 49.51 -22.70 -23.38
N PRO A 25 49.92 -22.89 -22.10
CA PRO A 25 49.51 -24.06 -21.35
C PRO A 25 47.99 -24.03 -21.18
N ALA A 26 47.31 -25.08 -21.66
CA ALA A 26 45.86 -25.25 -21.59
C ALA A 26 45.29 -25.06 -20.16
N ALA A 27 46.13 -25.18 -19.13
CA ALA A 27 45.79 -24.95 -17.73
C ALA A 27 45.33 -23.49 -17.43
N GLN A 28 46.01 -22.47 -17.97
CA GLN A 28 45.65 -21.06 -17.69
C GLN A 28 44.31 -20.66 -18.34
N ASN A 29 44.00 -21.20 -19.53
CA ASN A 29 42.71 -20.95 -20.19
C ASN A 29 41.53 -21.64 -19.47
N ASN A 30 41.78 -22.79 -18.83
CA ASN A 30 40.79 -23.50 -18.04
C ASN A 30 40.50 -22.80 -16.70
N GLU A 31 41.51 -22.19 -16.06
CA GLU A 31 41.29 -21.40 -14.86
C GLU A 31 40.48 -20.13 -15.16
N VAL A 32 40.79 -19.42 -16.26
CA VAL A 32 40.05 -18.23 -16.67
C VAL A 32 38.60 -18.56 -17.06
N SER A 33 38.34 -19.68 -17.72
CA SER A 33 36.97 -20.11 -18.04
C SER A 33 36.18 -20.51 -16.80
N THR A 34 36.82 -21.22 -15.85
CA THR A 34 36.21 -21.62 -14.58
C THR A 34 35.86 -20.39 -13.72
N LEU A 35 36.76 -19.41 -13.64
CA LEU A 35 36.52 -18.16 -12.92
C LEU A 35 35.38 -17.35 -13.54
N ARG A 36 35.25 -17.33 -14.88
CA ARG A 36 34.11 -16.67 -15.55
C ARG A 36 32.79 -17.33 -15.22
N GLN A 37 32.74 -18.66 -15.26
CA GLN A 37 31.54 -19.41 -14.88
C GLN A 37 31.15 -19.18 -13.41
N GLN A 38 32.13 -19.10 -12.51
CA GLN A 38 31.88 -18.76 -11.11
C GLN A 38 31.35 -17.34 -10.93
N VAL A 39 31.90 -16.36 -11.67
CA VAL A 39 31.39 -14.97 -11.63
C VAL A 39 29.95 -14.90 -12.16
N GLU A 40 29.63 -15.58 -13.25
CA GLU A 40 28.27 -15.64 -13.80
C GLU A 40 27.29 -16.28 -12.81
N SER A 41 27.68 -17.39 -12.18
CA SER A 41 26.88 -18.07 -11.16
C SER A 41 26.65 -17.18 -9.92
N LEU A 42 27.69 -16.52 -9.42
CA LEU A 42 27.56 -15.62 -8.27
C LEU A 42 26.74 -14.37 -8.60
N GLN A 43 26.79 -13.89 -9.84
CA GLN A 43 25.94 -12.79 -10.30
C GLN A 43 24.47 -13.20 -10.37
N GLN A 44 24.16 -14.42 -10.82
CA GLN A 44 22.81 -14.96 -10.78
C GLN A 44 22.31 -15.11 -9.35
N GLU A 45 23.09 -15.75 -8.48
CA GLU A 45 22.72 -15.95 -7.07
C GLU A 45 22.53 -14.60 -6.35
N ALA A 46 23.41 -13.63 -6.58
CA ALA A 46 23.24 -12.27 -6.04
C ALA A 46 21.98 -11.57 -6.56
N GLY A 47 21.58 -11.81 -7.82
CA GLY A 47 20.33 -11.33 -8.39
C GLY A 47 19.11 -11.93 -7.69
N GLU A 48 19.06 -13.26 -7.56
CA GLU A 48 17.98 -13.98 -6.89
C GLU A 48 17.86 -13.61 -5.41
N LEU A 49 19.00 -13.45 -4.74
CA LEU A 49 19.03 -13.02 -3.34
C LEU A 49 18.55 -11.58 -3.20
N ARG A 50 18.91 -10.71 -4.14
CA ARG A 50 18.43 -9.32 -4.17
C ARG A 50 16.94 -9.25 -4.43
N GLU A 51 16.39 -10.02 -5.36
CA GLU A 51 14.93 -10.13 -5.56
C GLU A 51 14.23 -10.65 -4.31
N THR A 52 14.83 -11.64 -3.65
CA THR A 52 14.29 -12.22 -2.41
C THR A 52 14.32 -11.20 -1.27
N VAL A 53 15.41 -10.46 -1.11
CA VAL A 53 15.51 -9.36 -0.16
C VAL A 53 14.52 -8.25 -0.55
N THR A 54 14.37 -7.87 -1.81
CA THR A 54 13.37 -6.87 -2.23
C THR A 54 11.95 -7.30 -1.84
N ARG A 55 11.60 -8.56 -2.13
CA ARG A 55 10.30 -9.15 -1.80
C ARG A 55 10.03 -9.28 -0.29
N LEU A 56 11.08 -9.47 0.51
CA LEU A 56 10.99 -9.68 1.97
C LEU A 56 11.23 -8.41 2.79
N SER A 57 11.99 -7.46 2.26
CA SER A 57 12.55 -6.31 2.98
C SER A 57 11.95 -4.97 2.57
N TYR A 58 11.33 -4.85 1.38
CA TYR A 58 10.70 -3.59 0.97
C TYR A 58 9.18 -3.65 1.06
N ASN A 59 8.60 -2.53 1.45
CA ASN A 59 7.21 -2.16 1.17
C ASN A 59 7.03 -2.14 -0.35
N THR A 60 6.90 -3.32 -0.98
CA THR A 60 6.65 -3.46 -2.42
C THR A 60 5.37 -2.75 -2.84
N ALA A 61 4.51 -2.43 -1.88
CA ALA A 61 3.44 -1.47 -1.99
C ALA A 61 3.37 -0.64 -0.71
N SER A 62 3.21 0.67 -0.88
CA SER A 62 2.88 1.60 0.18
C SER A 62 2.01 2.72 -0.37
N GLY A 63 1.20 3.32 0.48
CA GLY A 63 0.46 4.51 0.11
C GLY A 63 -0.04 5.26 1.32
N GLY A 64 -0.45 6.49 1.08
CA GLY A 64 -1.06 7.31 2.10
C GLY A 64 -1.62 8.58 1.50
N GLY A 65 -2.70 9.07 2.10
CA GLY A 65 -3.45 10.17 1.51
C GLY A 65 -4.82 10.37 2.14
N VAL A 66 -5.65 11.09 1.41
CA VAL A 66 -7.01 11.42 1.76
C VAL A 66 -7.93 10.99 0.63
N ASN A 67 -8.83 10.08 0.94
CA ASN A 67 -10.01 9.79 0.13
C ASN A 67 -11.12 10.77 0.50
N LEU A 68 -11.78 11.34 -0.48
CA LEU A 68 -12.95 12.18 -0.28
C LEU A 68 -14.20 11.42 -0.69
N LYS A 69 -15.09 11.21 0.28
CA LYS A 69 -16.39 10.60 0.05
C LYS A 69 -17.49 11.66 0.18
N MET A 70 -18.35 11.75 -0.81
CA MET A 70 -19.48 12.68 -0.77
C MET A 70 -20.67 12.01 -0.08
N MET A 71 -20.99 12.50 1.12
CA MET A 71 -22.08 12.03 1.95
C MET A 71 -23.39 12.76 1.63
N PRO A 72 -24.54 12.11 1.80
CA PRO A 72 -25.85 12.73 1.60
C PRO A 72 -26.07 13.98 2.48
N ASP A 73 -26.51 15.09 1.88
CA ASP A 73 -26.92 16.28 2.62
C ASP A 73 -28.20 16.01 3.44
N PRO A 74 -28.30 16.49 4.69
CA PRO A 74 -29.47 16.21 5.53
C PRO A 74 -30.80 16.71 4.96
N LYS A 75 -30.81 17.79 4.19
CA LYS A 75 -32.01 18.43 3.62
C LYS A 75 -32.36 17.87 2.24
N SER A 76 -31.39 17.83 1.31
CA SER A 76 -31.66 17.38 -0.06
C SER A 76 -31.55 15.87 -0.24
N GLY A 77 -30.74 15.19 0.58
CA GLY A 77 -30.41 13.77 0.40
C GLY A 77 -29.38 13.50 -0.71
N GLU A 78 -28.94 14.52 -1.44
CA GLU A 78 -27.95 14.40 -2.51
C GLU A 78 -26.53 14.27 -1.93
N PRO A 79 -25.62 13.49 -2.57
CA PRO A 79 -24.25 13.30 -2.09
C PRO A 79 -23.39 14.55 -2.32
N THR A 80 -23.50 15.55 -1.45
CA THR A 80 -22.83 16.84 -1.60
C THR A 80 -21.96 17.24 -0.40
N VAL A 81 -22.02 16.51 0.72
CA VAL A 81 -21.25 16.83 1.93
C VAL A 81 -19.92 16.08 1.93
N PRO A 82 -18.77 16.76 1.85
CA PRO A 82 -17.48 16.08 1.82
C PRO A 82 -17.14 15.45 3.18
N LEU A 83 -16.74 14.19 3.16
CA LEU A 83 -16.17 13.46 4.29
C LEU A 83 -14.77 12.99 3.90
N ALA A 84 -13.76 13.49 4.61
CA ALA A 84 -12.37 13.14 4.39
C ALA A 84 -12.00 11.88 5.19
N GLU A 85 -11.48 10.89 4.48
CA GLU A 85 -11.02 9.61 4.99
C GLU A 85 -9.51 9.54 4.80
N LEU A 86 -8.74 9.68 5.87
CA LEU A 86 -7.29 9.51 5.82
C LEU A 86 -6.97 8.02 5.77
N PHE A 87 -6.05 7.64 4.91
CA PHE A 87 -5.51 6.29 4.89
C PHE A 87 -3.99 6.30 4.83
N SER A 88 -3.41 5.21 5.28
CA SER A 88 -2.03 4.88 4.99
C SER A 88 -1.84 3.38 5.13
N PHE A 89 -1.01 2.81 4.29
CA PHE A 89 -0.69 1.40 4.35
C PHE A 89 0.71 1.13 3.85
N ASP A 90 1.28 0.05 4.35
CA ASP A 90 2.46 -0.60 3.83
C ASP A 90 2.43 -2.09 4.20
N ARG A 91 3.56 -2.81 4.15
CA ARG A 91 3.57 -4.25 4.47
C ARG A 91 3.31 -4.55 5.96
N ASN A 92 3.52 -3.59 6.85
CA ASN A 92 3.51 -3.79 8.30
C ASN A 92 2.37 -3.04 8.99
N HIS A 93 1.72 -2.13 8.28
CA HIS A 93 0.70 -1.25 8.83
C HIS A 93 -0.38 -0.98 7.79
N ALA A 94 -1.63 -0.86 8.24
CA ALA A 94 -2.69 -0.28 7.45
C ALA A 94 -3.70 0.42 8.35
N ILE A 95 -4.07 1.65 7.98
CA ILE A 95 -5.08 2.45 8.67
C ILE A 95 -6.04 3.07 7.67
N CYS A 96 -7.27 3.26 8.13
CA CYS A 96 -8.23 4.17 7.52
C CYS A 96 -9.01 4.86 8.64
N ARG A 97 -9.06 6.19 8.61
CA ARG A 97 -9.53 7.00 9.72
C ARG A 97 -10.32 8.21 9.24
N VAL A 98 -11.42 8.48 9.93
CA VAL A 98 -12.15 9.74 9.87
C VAL A 98 -12.07 10.38 11.24
N GLU A 99 -11.35 11.49 11.36
CA GLU A 99 -11.14 12.19 12.64
C GLU A 99 -12.41 12.91 13.12
N THR A 100 -13.12 13.50 12.16
CA THR A 100 -14.29 14.33 12.39
C THR A 100 -15.01 14.58 11.06
N ASN A 101 -16.29 14.95 11.14
CA ASN A 101 -17.03 15.55 10.03
C ASN A 101 -17.27 17.04 10.29
N PRO A 102 -16.83 17.98 9.42
CA PRO A 102 -17.03 19.42 9.67
C PRO A 102 -18.48 19.87 9.45
N GLN A 103 -19.25 19.11 8.68
CA GLN A 103 -20.63 19.41 8.32
C GLN A 103 -21.53 18.24 8.69
N ALA A 104 -22.80 18.52 8.98
CA ALA A 104 -23.79 17.48 9.19
C ALA A 104 -24.03 16.72 7.88
N PHE A 105 -24.22 15.41 7.98
CA PHE A 105 -24.58 14.57 6.84
C PHE A 105 -25.59 13.50 7.27
N LYS A 106 -26.29 12.94 6.30
CA LYS A 106 -27.19 11.82 6.50
C LYS A 106 -26.45 10.53 6.18
N MET A 107 -26.48 9.59 7.13
CA MET A 107 -25.81 8.31 7.05
C MET A 107 -26.85 7.19 7.01
N PRO A 108 -26.92 6.39 5.92
CA PRO A 108 -27.68 5.16 5.95
C PRO A 108 -26.93 4.17 6.84
N THR A 109 -27.57 3.73 7.92
CA THR A 109 -27.02 2.68 8.80
C THR A 109 -27.78 1.37 8.61
N TYR A 110 -27.14 0.26 8.96
CA TYR A 110 -27.68 -1.08 8.70
C TYR A 110 -28.90 -1.42 9.57
N LYS A 111 -28.82 -1.21 10.90
CA LYS A 111 -29.90 -1.54 11.84
C LYS A 111 -30.59 -0.33 12.47
N MET A 112 -30.01 0.86 12.34
CA MET A 112 -30.54 2.07 13.00
C MET A 112 -31.32 2.97 12.03
N GLY A 113 -31.44 2.58 10.77
CA GLY A 113 -32.08 3.38 9.72
C GLY A 113 -31.21 4.55 9.27
N GLU A 114 -31.83 5.61 8.77
CA GLU A 114 -31.11 6.82 8.38
C GLU A 114 -30.86 7.71 9.60
N VAL A 115 -29.59 8.04 9.83
CA VAL A 115 -29.15 8.88 10.95
C VAL A 115 -28.62 10.20 10.41
N VAL A 116 -29.07 11.32 10.99
CA VAL A 116 -28.43 12.62 10.75
C VAL A 116 -27.33 12.80 11.78
N VAL A 117 -26.09 12.75 11.31
CA VAL A 117 -24.90 13.00 12.11
C VAL A 117 -24.65 14.50 12.13
N GLY A 118 -24.62 15.11 13.32
CA GLY A 118 -24.30 16.53 13.46
C GLY A 118 -22.83 16.85 13.18
N PRO A 119 -22.45 18.13 13.05
CA PRO A 119 -21.06 18.53 12.90
C PRO A 119 -20.22 18.03 14.09
N HIS A 120 -19.03 17.49 13.79
CA HIS A 120 -18.07 16.95 14.75
C HIS A 120 -18.56 15.75 15.57
N GLN A 121 -19.58 15.05 15.07
CA GLN A 121 -20.20 13.91 15.74
C GLN A 121 -19.92 12.56 15.07
N PHE A 122 -19.07 12.50 14.05
CA PHE A 122 -18.62 11.25 13.46
C PHE A 122 -17.12 11.07 13.65
N PHE A 123 -16.74 9.93 14.20
CA PHE A 123 -15.37 9.47 14.29
C PHE A 123 -15.31 8.00 13.95
N MET A 124 -14.24 7.62 13.25
CA MET A 124 -13.93 6.23 13.00
C MET A 124 -12.43 6.06 12.85
N SER A 125 -11.88 5.00 13.45
CA SER A 125 -10.49 4.60 13.31
C SER A 125 -10.42 3.09 13.12
N MET A 126 -9.96 2.69 11.95
CA MET A 126 -9.67 1.29 11.60
C MET A 126 -8.16 1.13 11.52
N VAL A 127 -7.63 0.22 12.34
CA VAL A 127 -6.19 -0.05 12.41
C VAL A 127 -5.97 -1.55 12.30
N ALA A 128 -5.21 -1.97 11.30
CA ALA A 128 -4.87 -3.37 11.12
C ALA A 128 -4.07 -3.90 12.33
N THR A 129 -4.49 -5.03 12.87
CA THR A 129 -3.81 -5.76 13.94
C THR A 129 -2.97 -6.90 13.40
N SER A 130 -3.32 -7.43 12.23
CA SER A 130 -2.56 -8.44 11.49
C SER A 130 -2.62 -8.18 9.98
N ILE A 131 -1.58 -8.63 9.27
CA ILE A 131 -1.56 -8.73 7.81
C ILE A 131 -1.24 -10.18 7.49
N GLU A 132 -2.27 -10.93 7.10
CA GLU A 132 -2.21 -12.38 6.88
C GLU A 132 -2.04 -12.72 5.40
N GLN A 133 -2.63 -11.90 4.52
CA GLN A 133 -2.45 -11.99 3.09
C GLN A 133 -1.92 -10.66 2.57
N TYR A 134 -0.88 -10.75 1.73
CA TYR A 134 -0.31 -9.61 1.02
C TYR A 134 0.07 -10.08 -0.38
N LYS A 135 -0.62 -9.57 -1.40
CA LYS A 135 -0.43 -9.99 -2.80
C LYS A 135 -0.29 -8.77 -3.70
N VAL A 136 0.83 -8.69 -4.40
CA VAL A 136 1.04 -7.71 -5.47
C VAL A 136 0.77 -8.39 -6.81
N THR A 137 0.07 -7.69 -7.70
CA THR A 137 -0.21 -8.14 -9.07
C THR A 137 0.01 -6.99 -10.04
N THR A 138 0.47 -7.32 -11.24
CA THR A 138 0.56 -6.39 -12.37
C THR A 138 -0.56 -6.74 -13.35
N ASP A 139 -1.42 -5.76 -13.65
CA ASP A 139 -2.50 -5.88 -14.62
C ASP A 139 -1.94 -5.78 -16.07
N PRO A 140 -2.65 -6.29 -17.09
CA PRO A 140 -2.14 -6.29 -18.48
C PRO A 140 -1.88 -4.90 -19.08
N ASN A 141 -2.52 -3.86 -18.54
CA ASN A 141 -2.31 -2.45 -18.92
C ASN A 141 -1.06 -1.84 -18.25
N GLY A 142 -0.34 -2.59 -17.40
CA GLY A 142 0.82 -2.12 -16.66
C GLY A 142 0.51 -1.48 -15.30
N SER A 143 -0.77 -1.26 -14.95
CA SER A 143 -1.12 -0.80 -13.60
C SER A 143 -0.82 -1.91 -12.59
N ARG A 144 -0.42 -1.52 -11.38
CA ARG A 144 -0.11 -2.48 -10.32
C ARG A 144 -1.16 -2.39 -9.24
N ARG A 145 -1.40 -3.52 -8.58
CA ARG A 145 -2.36 -3.62 -7.49
C ARG A 145 -1.75 -4.38 -6.33
N VAL A 146 -2.06 -3.94 -5.12
CA VAL A 146 -1.85 -4.72 -3.90
C VAL A 146 -3.19 -5.08 -3.29
N MET A 147 -3.29 -6.33 -2.85
CA MET A 147 -4.40 -6.81 -2.04
C MET A 147 -3.87 -7.26 -0.68
N MET A 148 -4.47 -6.74 0.39
CA MET A 148 -4.11 -7.08 1.76
C MET A 148 -5.33 -7.61 2.52
N ARG A 149 -5.15 -8.58 3.40
CA ARG A 149 -6.19 -9.05 4.32
C ARG A 149 -5.60 -9.36 5.68
N GLY A 150 -6.43 -9.26 6.70
CA GLY A 150 -6.11 -9.63 8.07
C GLY A 150 -7.20 -9.18 9.03
N GLY A 151 -6.85 -9.13 10.31
CA GLY A 151 -7.66 -8.58 11.40
C GLY A 151 -7.38 -7.10 11.62
N LEU A 152 -8.36 -6.40 12.19
CA LEU A 152 -8.25 -5.00 12.60
C LEU A 152 -9.05 -4.73 13.86
N ASP A 153 -8.74 -3.59 14.48
CA ASP A 153 -9.54 -2.98 15.51
C ASP A 153 -10.24 -1.72 14.95
N CYS A 154 -11.57 -1.64 15.15
CA CYS A 154 -12.41 -0.56 14.68
C CYS A 154 -13.06 0.18 15.86
N ALA A 155 -12.61 1.40 16.12
CA ALA A 155 -13.26 2.32 17.05
C ALA A 155 -14.14 3.31 16.27
N THR A 156 -15.43 3.34 16.56
CA THR A 156 -16.41 4.20 15.88
C THR A 156 -17.24 4.93 16.91
N GLU A 157 -17.44 6.23 16.73
CA GLU A 157 -18.36 7.05 17.51
C GLU A 157 -19.26 7.83 16.55
N VAL A 158 -20.58 7.68 16.75
CA VAL A 158 -21.60 8.41 16.00
C VAL A 158 -22.51 9.12 16.98
N GLY A 159 -22.55 10.44 16.92
CA GLY A 159 -23.50 11.27 17.65
C GLY A 159 -24.74 11.57 16.81
N GLN A 160 -25.90 11.44 17.45
CA GLN A 160 -27.21 11.78 16.91
C GLN A 160 -28.00 12.55 17.98
N ALA A 161 -28.26 13.84 17.73
CA ALA A 161 -28.90 14.73 18.70
C ALA A 161 -28.21 14.68 20.08
N GLU A 162 -28.88 14.15 21.11
CA GLU A 162 -28.35 14.03 22.48
C GLU A 162 -27.77 12.63 22.80
N VAL A 163 -27.74 11.72 21.84
CA VAL A 163 -27.25 10.34 22.02
C VAL A 163 -25.93 10.15 21.28
N THR A 164 -24.98 9.48 21.93
CA THR A 164 -23.73 9.01 21.34
C THR A 164 -23.72 7.49 21.32
N ILE A 165 -23.34 6.91 20.18
CA ILE A 165 -23.26 5.48 19.97
C ILE A 165 -21.81 5.13 19.64
N GLY A 166 -21.30 4.08 20.30
CA GLY A 166 -19.91 3.66 20.17
C GLY A 166 -18.95 4.48 21.02
N SER A 167 -17.68 4.48 20.65
CA SER A 167 -16.59 5.10 21.39
C SER A 167 -15.39 5.36 20.49
N ARG A 168 -14.67 6.45 20.77
CA ARG A 168 -13.38 6.74 20.12
C ARG A 168 -12.23 5.84 20.59
N THR A 169 -12.39 5.18 21.72
CA THR A 169 -11.30 4.44 22.38
C THR A 169 -11.59 2.96 22.63
N ALA A 170 -12.88 2.57 22.65
CA ALA A 170 -13.26 1.16 22.72
C ALA A 170 -13.43 0.64 21.28
N ALA A 171 -12.45 -0.12 20.83
CA ALA A 171 -12.47 -0.74 19.51
C ALA A 171 -13.13 -2.12 19.55
N GLU A 172 -13.79 -2.47 18.46
CA GLU A 172 -14.30 -3.82 18.21
C GLU A 172 -13.45 -4.51 17.15
N HIS A 173 -13.23 -5.81 17.29
CA HIS A 173 -12.45 -6.59 16.35
C HIS A 173 -13.24 -6.84 15.05
N ALA A 174 -12.56 -6.78 13.91
CA ALA A 174 -13.11 -7.12 12.61
C ALA A 174 -12.04 -7.69 11.67
N THR A 175 -12.44 -8.15 10.49
CA THR A 175 -11.49 -8.51 9.42
C THR A 175 -11.60 -7.55 8.26
N TYR A 176 -10.56 -7.46 7.42
CA TYR A 176 -10.57 -6.57 6.26
C TYR A 176 -10.03 -7.17 4.98
N LYS A 177 -10.30 -6.41 3.91
CA LYS A 177 -9.63 -6.48 2.63
C LYS A 177 -9.31 -5.06 2.16
N ILE A 178 -8.03 -4.79 1.90
CA ILE A 178 -7.59 -3.59 1.18
C ILE A 178 -7.32 -3.97 -0.26
N GLU A 179 -7.73 -3.11 -1.17
CA GLU A 179 -7.28 -3.09 -2.56
C GLU A 179 -6.75 -1.69 -2.88
N ALA A 180 -5.48 -1.60 -3.25
CA ALA A 180 -4.89 -0.34 -3.70
C ALA A 180 -4.26 -0.51 -5.08
N VAL A 181 -4.43 0.49 -5.94
CA VAL A 181 -3.93 0.52 -7.33
C VAL A 181 -2.95 1.68 -7.47
N ASP A 182 -1.83 1.40 -8.12
CA ASP A 182 -0.83 2.37 -8.58
C ASP A 182 -1.07 2.61 -10.09
N GLY A 183 -1.52 3.82 -10.41
CA GLY A 183 -1.72 4.33 -11.78
C GLY A 183 -0.49 5.03 -12.37
N GLY A 184 0.58 5.15 -11.59
CA GLY A 184 1.79 5.90 -11.90
C GLY A 184 1.87 7.23 -11.14
N ALA A 185 2.98 7.94 -11.34
CA ALA A 185 3.26 9.16 -10.59
C ALA A 185 2.17 10.24 -10.78
N GLY A 186 1.55 10.69 -9.68
CA GLY A 186 0.58 11.80 -9.69
C GLY A 186 -0.72 11.55 -8.93
N GLY A 187 -0.78 10.54 -8.06
CA GLY A 187 -1.88 10.27 -7.16
C GLY A 187 -3.17 9.92 -7.88
N GLY A 188 -4.30 10.34 -7.30
CA GLY A 188 -5.63 10.04 -7.86
C GLY A 188 -5.80 10.49 -9.31
N ALA A 189 -5.15 11.59 -9.72
CA ALA A 189 -5.19 12.09 -11.09
C ALA A 189 -4.46 11.17 -12.10
N ALA A 190 -3.47 10.41 -11.63
CA ALA A 190 -2.78 9.38 -12.42
C ALA A 190 -3.53 8.03 -12.44
N GLY A 191 -4.57 7.88 -11.61
CA GLY A 191 -5.38 6.66 -11.52
C GLY A 191 -5.13 5.84 -10.25
N ASP A 192 -4.40 6.38 -9.28
CA ASP A 192 -4.26 5.73 -7.98
C ASP A 192 -5.61 5.60 -7.29
N SER A 193 -5.83 4.47 -6.62
CA SER A 193 -7.05 4.26 -5.84
C SER A 193 -6.77 3.42 -4.61
N PHE A 194 -7.58 3.63 -3.59
CA PHE A 194 -7.54 2.90 -2.34
C PHE A 194 -8.95 2.56 -1.88
N ALA A 195 -9.21 1.29 -1.65
CA ALA A 195 -10.45 0.78 -1.10
C ALA A 195 -10.17 -0.07 0.14
N PHE A 196 -10.82 0.27 1.26
CA PHE A 196 -10.72 -0.46 2.52
C PHE A 196 -12.08 -1.09 2.85
N THR A 197 -12.23 -2.38 2.58
CA THR A 197 -13.43 -3.16 2.93
C THR A 197 -13.24 -3.79 4.31
N VAL A 198 -14.23 -3.63 5.18
CA VAL A 198 -14.28 -4.26 6.50
C VAL A 198 -15.47 -5.19 6.60
N PHE A 199 -15.27 -6.32 7.28
CA PHE A 199 -16.27 -7.34 7.54
C PHE A 199 -16.49 -7.44 9.05
N PHE A 200 -17.71 -7.15 9.49
CA PHE A 200 -18.08 -7.13 10.90
C PHE A 200 -18.88 -8.39 11.25
N ASP A 201 -18.48 -9.10 12.31
CA ASP A 201 -19.29 -10.15 12.92
C ASP A 201 -20.20 -9.53 14.00
N PRO A 202 -21.51 -9.82 14.03
CA PRO A 202 -22.42 -9.20 14.99
C PRO A 202 -22.17 -9.58 16.46
N LYS A 203 -21.38 -10.61 16.74
CA LYS A 203 -20.99 -11.02 18.09
C LYS A 203 -19.70 -10.35 18.55
N GLU A 204 -18.75 -10.14 17.64
CA GLU A 204 -17.44 -9.54 17.95
C GLU A 204 -17.45 -8.01 17.80
N ALA A 205 -18.24 -7.48 16.87
CA ALA A 205 -18.39 -6.06 16.59
C ALA A 205 -19.86 -5.63 16.49
N PRO A 206 -20.67 -5.80 17.56
CA PRO A 206 -22.10 -5.48 17.54
C PRO A 206 -22.41 -4.01 17.19
N VAL A 207 -21.59 -3.05 17.63
CA VAL A 207 -21.82 -1.62 17.36
C VAL A 207 -21.53 -1.32 15.90
N ASN A 208 -20.35 -1.68 15.39
CA ASN A 208 -20.00 -1.45 14.00
C ASN A 208 -20.91 -2.24 13.05
N TYR A 209 -21.32 -3.46 13.39
CA TYR A 209 -22.30 -4.23 12.64
C TYR A 209 -23.66 -3.53 12.56
N ALA A 210 -24.12 -2.89 13.64
CA ALA A 210 -25.37 -2.14 13.64
C ALA A 210 -25.30 -0.89 12.76
N ILE A 211 -24.14 -0.23 12.70
CA ILE A 211 -23.90 0.97 11.90
C ILE A 211 -23.70 0.61 10.42
N PHE A 212 -22.73 -0.25 10.11
CA PHE A 212 -22.23 -0.49 8.76
C PHE A 212 -22.77 -1.77 8.11
N GLY A 213 -23.24 -2.73 8.91
CA GLY A 213 -23.69 -4.04 8.44
C GLY A 213 -22.57 -5.08 8.39
N PRO A 214 -22.80 -6.23 7.73
CA PRO A 214 -21.81 -7.31 7.66
C PRO A 214 -20.58 -6.96 6.83
N GLU A 215 -20.71 -6.04 5.87
CA GLU A 215 -19.64 -5.61 4.98
C GLU A 215 -19.82 -4.13 4.65
N PHE A 216 -18.74 -3.36 4.74
CA PHE A 216 -18.73 -1.97 4.31
C PHE A 216 -17.39 -1.63 3.67
N THR A 217 -17.43 -0.91 2.55
CA THR A 217 -16.21 -0.43 1.90
C THR A 217 -16.10 1.08 2.03
N PHE A 218 -14.98 1.50 2.61
CA PHE A 218 -14.52 2.87 2.60
C PHE A 218 -13.80 3.11 1.28
N THR A 219 -14.49 3.87 0.43
CA THR A 219 -14.05 4.28 -0.89
C THR A 219 -14.34 5.76 -1.03
N GLY A 220 -13.43 6.47 -1.66
CA GLY A 220 -13.62 7.85 -2.08
C GLY A 220 -12.73 8.15 -3.27
N GLU A 221 -12.83 9.37 -3.79
CA GLU A 221 -11.86 9.88 -4.74
C GLU A 221 -10.56 10.20 -3.98
N LEU A 222 -9.42 9.69 -4.45
CA LEU A 222 -8.12 10.04 -3.89
C LEU A 222 -7.79 11.48 -4.28
N VAL A 223 -8.03 12.43 -3.37
CA VAL A 223 -7.85 13.87 -3.63
C VAL A 223 -6.46 14.37 -3.22
N GLU A 224 -5.78 13.65 -2.34
CA GLU A 224 -4.43 13.94 -1.89
C GLU A 224 -3.71 12.64 -1.56
N GLY A 225 -2.42 12.54 -1.90
CA GLY A 225 -1.60 11.36 -1.62
C GLY A 225 -1.23 10.55 -2.86
N GLU A 226 -0.60 9.41 -2.61
CA GLU A 226 -0.01 8.54 -3.64
C GLU A 226 -0.09 7.08 -3.18
N VAL A 227 -0.25 6.17 -4.15
CA VAL A 227 -0.06 4.73 -4.01
C VAL A 227 1.12 4.33 -4.89
N THR A 228 2.17 3.81 -4.29
CA THR A 228 3.35 3.35 -5.02
C THR A 228 3.51 1.85 -4.85
N ILE A 229 3.58 1.14 -5.96
CA ILE A 229 3.77 -0.31 -6.02
C ILE A 229 4.98 -0.60 -6.91
N VAL A 230 6.06 -1.06 -6.29
CA VAL A 230 7.28 -1.46 -6.98
C VAL A 230 7.09 -2.85 -7.59
N ASP A 231 7.62 -3.04 -8.79
CA ASP A 231 7.67 -4.36 -9.40
C ASP A 231 8.53 -5.29 -8.55
N PRO A 232 8.00 -6.42 -8.05
CA PRO A 232 8.80 -7.39 -7.32
C PRO A 232 9.85 -8.10 -8.19
N HIS A 233 9.82 -7.91 -9.52
CA HIS A 233 10.73 -8.50 -10.50
C HIS A 233 11.71 -7.50 -11.15
N GLN A 234 11.79 -6.25 -10.64
CA GLN A 234 12.79 -5.26 -11.07
C GLN A 234 14.00 -5.17 -10.12
#